data_AF-A0A2E8L4N3-F1
#
_entry.id   AF-A0A2E8L4N3-F1
#
_cell.length_a   1.000
_cell.length_b   1.000
_cell.length_c   1.000
_cell.angle_alpha   90.00
_cell.angle_beta   90.00
_cell.angle_gamma   90.00
#
_symmetry.space_group_name_H-M   'P 1'
#
loop_
_entity.id
_entity.type
_entity.pdbx_description
1 polymer ?
#
loop_
_entity_poly.entity_id
_entity_poly.type
_entity_poly.pdbx_seq_one_letter_code
_entity_poly.pdbx_strand_id
1 'polypeptide(L)' 'MITRNGTPYTADGLKAIWQKQKYEGMDWTFHDLKAKGISDFEGDKQEFSGHKSRLMMERYNRTPDKVKVIDFSSVR' A
#
# COMPACT_ATOMS: atom_id res chain seq x y z
N MET A 1 -9.40 -9.09 -14.22
CA MET A 1 -8.66 -10.35 -13.96
C MET A 1 -9.68 -11.47 -13.96
N ILE A 2 -9.56 -12.42 -14.90
CA ILE A 2 -10.47 -13.56 -15.05
C ILE A 2 -9.74 -14.85 -14.69
N THR A 3 -10.47 -15.81 -14.13
CA THR A 3 -9.93 -17.15 -13.86
C THR A 3 -9.72 -17.90 -15.18
N ARG A 4 -9.01 -19.04 -15.11
CA ARG A 4 -8.85 -19.96 -16.25
C ARG A 4 -10.19 -20.41 -16.86
N ASN A 5 -11.27 -20.35 -16.08
CA ASN A 5 -12.61 -20.74 -16.49
C ASN A 5 -13.45 -19.53 -16.98
N GLY A 6 -12.84 -18.36 -17.16
CA GLY A 6 -13.51 -17.15 -17.66
C GLY A 6 -14.34 -16.40 -16.62
N THR A 7 -14.44 -16.89 -15.38
CA THR A 7 -15.18 -16.20 -14.32
C THR A 7 -14.38 -15.05 -13.72
N PRO A 8 -15.02 -14.00 -13.19
CA PRO A 8 -14.34 -12.97 -12.43
C PRO A 8 -13.57 -13.55 -11.25
N TYR A 9 -12.38 -13.01 -11.01
CA TYR A 9 -11.58 -13.42 -9.87
C TYR A 9 -12.23 -12.93 -8.56
N THR A 10 -12.42 -13.83 -7.59
CA THR A 10 -13.06 -13.48 -6.31
C THR A 10 -12.04 -13.00 -5.28
N ALA A 11 -12.51 -12.21 -4.31
CA ALA A 11 -11.68 -11.79 -3.17
C ALA A 11 -11.16 -13.00 -2.37
N ASP A 12 -12.01 -14.01 -2.17
CA ASP A 12 -11.64 -15.25 -1.47
C ASP A 12 -10.60 -16.06 -2.24
N GLY A 13 -10.71 -16.12 -3.57
CA GLY A 13 -9.70 -16.76 -4.41
C GLY A 13 -8.33 -16.09 -4.26
N LEU A 14 -8.31 -14.75 -4.21
CA LEU A 14 -7.08 -13.98 -3.99
C LEU A 14 -6.50 -14.26 -2.62
N LYS A 15 -7.34 -14.28 -1.58
CA LYS A 15 -6.94 -14.61 -0.22
C LYS A 15 -6.36 -16.02 -0.12
N ALA A 16 -6.98 -17.00 -0.79
CA ALA A 16 -6.51 -18.39 -0.78
C ALA A 16 -5.13 -18.53 -1.46
N ILE A 17 -4.92 -17.90 -2.62
CA ILE A 17 -3.60 -17.89 -3.26
C ILE A 17 -2.58 -17.16 -2.40
N TRP A 18 -2.95 -16.03 -1.80
CA TRP A 18 -2.07 -15.28 -0.91
C TRP A 18 -1.57 -16.15 0.25
N GLN A 19 -2.46 -16.85 0.95
CA GLN A 19 -2.07 -17.75 2.04
C GLN A 19 -1.17 -18.90 1.58
N LYS A 20 -1.39 -19.41 0.36
CA LYS A 20 -0.54 -20.48 -0.21
C LYS A 20 0.87 -20.00 -0.56
N GLN A 21 1.01 -18.75 -1.01
CA GLN A 21 2.30 -18.19 -1.44
C GLN A 21 3.06 -17.48 -0.31
N LYS A 22 2.36 -17.19 0.79
CA LYS A 22 2.94 -16.61 2.00
C LYS A 22 3.90 -17.64 2.64
N TYR A 23 5.16 -17.28 2.83
CA TYR A 23 6.13 -18.14 3.52
C TYR A 23 5.96 -18.04 5.05
N GLU A 24 6.38 -19.09 5.76
CA GLU A 24 6.34 -19.14 7.22
C GLU A 24 7.21 -18.05 7.84
N GLY A 25 6.66 -17.29 8.78
CA GLY A 25 7.34 -16.15 9.41
C GLY A 25 7.08 -14.80 8.74
N MET A 26 6.31 -14.77 7.65
CA MET A 26 5.77 -13.50 7.14
C MET A 26 4.62 -13.04 8.05
N ASP A 27 4.73 -11.89 8.72
CA ASP A 27 3.64 -11.36 9.58
C ASP A 27 2.82 -10.24 8.92
N TRP A 28 3.05 -10.00 7.63
CA TRP A 28 2.35 -8.97 6.86
C TRP A 28 1.37 -9.57 5.85
N THR A 29 0.53 -8.71 5.28
CA THR A 29 -0.60 -9.03 4.40
C THR A 29 -0.42 -8.45 3.01
N PHE A 30 -1.27 -8.87 2.07
CA PHE A 30 -1.30 -8.29 0.72
C PHE A 30 -1.55 -6.77 0.73
N HIS A 31 -2.27 -6.24 1.73
CA HIS A 31 -2.47 -4.79 1.87
C HIS A 31 -1.17 -4.05 2.20
N ASP A 32 -0.22 -4.69 2.87
CA ASP A 32 1.06 -4.08 3.21
C ASP A 32 1.97 -3.95 1.96
N LEU A 33 1.82 -4.84 0.97
CA LEU A 33 2.45 -4.65 -0.35
C LEU A 33 1.88 -3.42 -1.06
N LYS A 34 0.55 -3.24 -1.01
CA LYS A 34 -0.08 -2.04 -1.57
C LYS A 34 0.42 -0.79 -0.85
N ALA A 35 0.51 -0.80 0.48
CA ALA A 35 1.03 0.31 1.27
C ALA A 35 2.49 0.64 0.90
N LYS A 36 3.35 -0.38 0.78
CA LYS A 36 4.74 -0.23 0.33
C LYS A 36 4.81 0.37 -1.07
N GLY A 37 4.05 -0.16 -2.03
CA GLY A 37 4.06 0.33 -3.40
C GLY A 37 3.63 1.79 -3.54
N ILE A 38 2.64 2.24 -2.76
CA ILE A 38 2.24 3.65 -2.69
C ILE A 38 3.32 4.51 -2.04
N SER A 39 3.97 3.97 -1.01
CA SER A 39 5.04 4.66 -0.29
C SER A 39 6.28 4.88 -1.15
N ASP A 40 6.68 3.87 -1.91
CA ASP A 40 7.86 3.86 -2.80
C ASP A 40 7.62 4.64 -4.11
N PHE A 41 6.38 5.00 -4.43
CA PHE A 41 6.05 5.74 -5.65
C PHE A 41 6.36 7.24 -5.51
N GLU A 42 7.19 7.76 -6.40
CA GLU A 42 7.49 9.19 -6.51
C GLU A 42 6.51 9.85 -7.48
N GLY A 43 5.65 10.75 -6.98
CA GLY A 43 4.64 11.45 -7.80
C GLY A 43 3.31 11.66 -7.07
N ASP A 44 2.22 11.81 -7.82
CA ASP A 44 0.87 11.89 -7.24
C ASP A 44 0.43 10.50 -6.72
N LYS A 45 0.71 10.28 -5.44
CA LYS A 45 0.34 9.06 -4.72
C LYS A 45 -1.18 8.85 -4.65
N GLN A 46 -1.99 9.92 -4.74
CA GLN A 46 -3.45 9.80 -4.70
C GLN A 46 -4.00 9.28 -6.02
N GLU A 47 -3.54 9.83 -7.15
CA GLU A 47 -3.90 9.35 -8.48
C GLU A 47 -3.42 7.91 -8.68
N PHE A 48 -2.15 7.62 -8.36
CA PHE A 48 -1.56 6.29 -8.48
C PHE A 48 -2.33 5.22 -7.69
N SER A 49 -2.78 5.57 -6.48
CA SER A 49 -3.47 4.63 -5.60
C SER A 49 -4.97 4.55 -5.82
N GLY A 50 -5.53 5.42 -6.67
CA GLY A 50 -6.96 5.50 -6.98
C GLY A 50 -7.84 5.88 -5.79
N HIS A 51 -7.28 6.54 -4.76
CA HIS A 51 -8.05 6.91 -3.58
C HIS A 51 -8.90 8.16 -3.83
N LYS A 52 -10.19 8.06 -3.51
CA LYS A 52 -11.14 9.17 -3.62
C LYS A 52 -10.77 10.37 -2.75
N SER A 53 -10.10 10.14 -1.62
CA SER A 53 -9.71 11.19 -0.68
C SER A 53 -8.28 10.98 -0.20
N ARG A 54 -7.57 12.10 -0.02
CA ARG A 54 -6.20 12.14 0.49
C ARG A 54 -6.07 11.51 1.89
N LEU A 55 -7.09 11.62 2.74
CA LEU A 55 -7.13 10.97 4.05
C LEU A 55 -7.08 9.44 3.97
N MET A 56 -7.63 8.83 2.90
CA MET A 56 -7.51 7.38 2.70
C MET A 56 -6.10 7.01 2.26
N MET A 57 -5.47 7.82 1.41
CA MET A 57 -4.08 7.64 0.97
C MET A 57 -3.08 7.83 2.12
N GLU A 58 -3.29 8.81 3.00
CA GLU A 58 -2.44 9.07 4.18
C GLU A 58 -2.40 7.87 5.16
N ARG A 59 -3.46 7.05 5.24
CA ARG A 59 -3.43 5.78 6.02
C ARG A 59 -2.50 4.71 5.42
N TYR A 60 -2.24 4.76 4.12
CA TYR A 60 -1.37 3.82 3.41
C TYR A 60 0.06 4.35 3.26
N ASN A 61 0.30 5.65 3.40
CA ASN A 61 1.64 6.23 3.45
C ASN A 61 2.26 6.01 4.84
N ARG A 62 2.78 4.80 5.08
CA ARG A 62 3.34 4.39 6.38
C ARG A 62 4.81 4.74 6.57
N THR A 63 5.46 5.25 5.53
CA THR A 63 6.77 5.87 5.66
C THR A 63 6.53 7.36 5.81
N PRO A 64 6.77 7.97 7.00
CA PRO A 64 7.02 9.39 7.01
C PRO A 64 8.18 9.61 6.04
N ASP A 65 8.08 10.65 5.20
CA ASP A 65 9.22 11.12 4.43
C ASP A 65 10.45 11.12 5.35
N LYS A 66 11.65 10.89 4.82
CA LYS A 66 12.89 11.16 5.57
C LYS A 66 12.99 12.67 5.80
N VAL A 67 12.08 13.27 6.56
CA VAL A 67 12.02 14.69 6.80
C VAL A 67 13.14 14.98 7.79
N LYS A 68 14.13 15.78 7.36
CA LYS A 68 15.01 16.44 8.32
C LYS A 68 14.15 17.25 9.28
N VAL A 69 14.37 17.06 10.58
CA VAL A 69 13.77 17.86 11.63
C VAL A 69 13.97 19.34 11.29
N ILE A 70 12.87 20.08 11.21
CA ILE A 70 12.93 21.53 11.03
C ILE A 70 13.39 22.10 12.37
N ASP A 71 14.57 22.71 12.39
CA ASP A 71 15.07 23.41 13.56
C ASP A 71 14.36 24.76 13.69
N PHE A 72 13.50 24.88 14.71
CA PHE A 72 12.78 26.10 15.02
C PHE A 72 13.63 27.15 15.74
N SER A 73 14.93 26.88 15.99
CA SER A 73 15.85 27.84 16.61
C SER A 73 16.08 29.11 15.78
N SER A 74 15.81 29.06 14.47
CA SER A 74 16.00 30.19 13.55
C SER A 74 14.78 31.11 13.43
N VAL A 75 13.68 30.84 14.13
CA VAL A 75 12.52 31.75 14.19
C VAL A 75 12.55 32.48 15.53
N ARG A 76 13.40 33.51 15.61
CA ARG A 76 13.35 34.58 16.61
C ARG A 76 13.66 35.90 15.94
#